data_AF-A0A1X7U1A7-F1
#
_entry.id   AF-A0A1X7U1A7-F1
#
_cell.length_a   1.000
_cell.length_b   1.000
_cell.length_c   1.000
_cell.angle_alpha   90.00
_cell.angle_beta   90.00
_cell.angle_gamma   90.00
#
_symmetry.space_group_name_H-M   'P 1'
#
loop_
_entity.id
_entity.type
_entity.pdbx_description
1 polymer ?
#
loop_
_entity_poly.entity_id
_entity_poly.type
_entity_poly.pdbx_seq_one_letter_code
_entity_poly.pdbx_strand_id
1 'polypeptide(L)'
;MYERLLGVDHSSSISAYYCCGAERNVVALRLLYRVRYLIMLTHGEDHPEMSNVDFYIGLLLSNAGHYEESQAYLESALDYKTIIIFLPTHRLTLEHLLKLSKIRERHTISTGLNFAQIMHVLFSLIKNVRYITEKQVTYDQTVSVVG
;
A
#
# COMPACT_ATOMS: atom_id res chain seq x y z
N MET A 1 2.61 -23.83 15.39
CA MET A 1 3.45 -25.01 15.13
C MET A 1 4.76 -24.68 14.39
N TYR A 2 4.82 -23.64 13.53
CA TYR A 2 6.05 -23.24 12.82
C TYR A 2 7.12 -22.52 13.68
N GLU A 3 6.74 -21.83 14.75
CA GLU A 3 7.68 -21.11 15.65
C GLU A 3 8.73 -22.02 16.34
N ARG A 4 8.49 -23.33 16.45
CA ARG A 4 9.36 -24.26 17.20
C ARG A 4 10.21 -25.20 16.34
N LEU A 5 9.98 -25.29 15.02
CA LEU A 5 10.59 -26.34 14.19
C LEU A 5 11.74 -25.86 13.30
N LEU A 6 11.78 -24.58 12.92
CA LEU A 6 12.75 -24.02 11.96
C LEU A 6 13.45 -22.75 12.45
N GLY A 7 13.18 -22.31 13.68
CA GLY A 7 13.48 -20.96 14.13
C GLY A 7 12.50 -19.95 13.51
N VAL A 8 12.28 -18.85 14.21
CA VAL A 8 11.49 -17.71 13.71
C VAL A 8 12.20 -17.03 12.53
N ASP A 9 13.49 -17.31 12.40
CA ASP A 9 14.45 -16.60 11.59
C ASP A 9 14.42 -17.09 10.12
N HIS A 10 14.32 -18.41 9.88
CA HIS A 10 14.51 -18.94 8.53
C HIS A 10 13.54 -18.37 7.46
N SER A 11 14.10 -17.95 6.31
CA SER A 11 13.38 -17.36 5.15
C SER A 11 12.11 -18.13 4.72
N SER A 12 12.12 -19.46 4.84
CA SER A 12 10.93 -20.28 4.54
C SER A 12 9.76 -20.02 5.50
N SER A 13 10.03 -19.80 6.79
CA SER A 13 9.03 -19.45 7.80
C SER A 13 8.37 -18.11 7.49
N ILE A 14 9.15 -17.11 7.05
CA ILE A 14 8.66 -15.79 6.66
C ILE A 14 7.70 -15.89 5.48
N SER A 15 8.07 -16.64 4.44
CA SER A 15 7.21 -16.87 3.28
C SER A 15 5.91 -17.59 3.65
N ALA A 16 5.96 -18.52 4.61
CA ALA A 16 4.78 -19.23 5.11
C ALA A 16 3.84 -18.28 5.87
N TYR A 17 4.36 -17.35 6.69
CA TYR A 17 3.54 -16.34 7.36
C TYR A 17 2.82 -15.43 6.37
N TYR A 18 3.49 -15.02 5.29
CA TYR A 18 2.87 -14.28 4.20
C TYR A 18 1.75 -15.08 3.53
N CYS A 19 2.02 -16.33 3.11
CA CYS A 19 1.03 -17.17 2.46
C CYS A 19 -0.20 -17.44 3.35
N CYS A 20 0.00 -17.67 4.66
CA CYS A 20 -1.08 -17.92 5.61
C CYS A 20 -2.00 -16.71 5.85
N GLY A 21 -1.57 -15.48 5.57
CA GLY A 21 -2.44 -14.31 5.70
C GLY A 21 -2.67 -13.52 4.42
N ALA A 22 -2.28 -14.04 3.26
CA ALA A 22 -2.76 -13.54 1.96
C ALA A 22 -4.31 -13.59 1.87
N GLU A 23 -4.96 -14.48 2.63
CA GLU A 23 -6.42 -14.54 2.76
C GLU A 23 -6.99 -13.65 3.88
N ARG A 24 -6.15 -13.19 4.82
CA ARG A 24 -6.51 -12.33 5.97
C ARG A 24 -5.37 -11.35 6.27
N ASN A 25 -5.33 -10.26 5.51
CA ASN A 25 -4.25 -9.24 5.52
C ASN A 25 -3.79 -8.81 6.93
N VAL A 26 -4.74 -8.64 7.87
CA VAL A 26 -4.46 -8.14 9.23
C VAL A 26 -3.69 -9.11 10.12
N VAL A 27 -3.90 -10.42 9.95
CA VAL A 27 -3.26 -11.45 10.79
C VAL A 27 -1.82 -11.68 10.35
N ALA A 28 -1.57 -11.74 9.04
CA ALA A 28 -0.20 -11.83 8.52
C ALA A 28 0.62 -10.59 8.89
N LEU A 29 0.04 -9.38 8.81
CA LEU A 29 0.75 -8.16 9.18
C LEU A 29 1.24 -8.21 10.64
N ARG A 30 0.35 -8.60 11.57
CA ARG A 30 0.70 -8.74 13.00
C ARG A 30 1.79 -9.78 13.24
N LEU A 31 1.73 -10.91 12.53
CA LEU A 31 2.75 -11.95 12.63
C LEU A 31 4.10 -11.46 12.08
N LEU A 32 4.13 -10.79 10.92
CA LEU A 32 5.36 -10.28 10.34
C LEU A 32 5.98 -9.16 11.17
N TYR A 33 5.20 -8.26 11.77
CA TYR A 33 5.72 -7.27 12.73
C TYR A 33 6.33 -7.94 13.97
N ARG A 34 5.72 -9.03 14.45
CA ARG A 34 6.28 -9.80 15.56
C ARG A 34 7.59 -10.49 15.17
N VAL A 35 7.66 -11.07 13.97
CA VAL A 35 8.88 -11.67 13.43
C VAL A 35 9.98 -10.62 13.28
N ARG A 36 9.67 -9.44 12.73
CA ARG A 36 10.60 -8.31 12.60
C ARG A 36 11.19 -7.90 13.97
N TYR A 37 10.35 -7.80 14.99
CA TYR A 37 10.79 -7.50 16.36
C TYR A 37 11.69 -8.60 16.94
N LEU A 38 11.36 -9.87 16.70
CA LEU A 38 12.18 -10.99 17.17
C LEU A 38 13.54 -11.01 16.49
N ILE A 39 13.61 -10.83 15.16
CA ILE A 39 14.88 -10.73 14.41
C ILE A 39 15.73 -9.58 14.95
N MET A 40 15.12 -8.42 15.21
CA MET A 40 15.82 -7.28 15.82
C MET A 40 16.43 -7.61 17.18
N LEU A 41 15.71 -8.39 18.01
CA LEU A 41 16.22 -8.80 19.32
C LEU A 41 17.30 -9.89 19.25
N THR A 42 17.22 -10.80 18.28
CA THR A 42 18.10 -11.98 18.19
C THR A 42 19.35 -11.73 17.34
N HIS A 43 19.21 -11.03 16.23
CA HIS A 43 20.26 -10.85 15.22
C HIS A 43 20.63 -9.37 14.96
N GLY A 44 19.79 -8.42 15.40
CA GLY A 44 19.97 -6.99 15.13
C GLY A 44 19.43 -6.54 13.77
N GLU A 45 19.52 -5.24 13.51
CA GLU A 45 19.00 -4.59 12.30
C GLU A 45 19.74 -5.04 11.02
N ASP A 46 21.00 -5.45 11.17
CA ASP A 46 21.87 -5.86 10.08
C ASP A 46 21.71 -7.34 9.68
N HIS A 47 20.56 -7.97 9.96
CA HIS A 47 20.30 -9.35 9.52
C HIS A 47 19.62 -9.41 8.14
N PRO A 48 20.05 -10.28 7.21
CA PRO A 48 19.45 -10.39 5.87
C PRO A 48 17.97 -10.78 5.87
N GLU A 49 17.49 -11.39 6.94
CA GLU A 49 16.08 -11.70 7.10
C GLU A 49 15.24 -10.46 7.41
N MET A 50 15.83 -9.40 7.97
CA MET A 50 15.16 -8.12 8.21
C MET A 50 14.63 -7.54 6.88
N SER A 51 15.47 -7.52 5.85
CA SER A 51 15.10 -7.09 4.49
C SER A 51 13.99 -7.97 3.88
N ASN A 52 14.02 -9.29 4.11
CA ASN A 52 12.98 -10.17 3.62
C ASN A 52 11.64 -9.90 4.33
N VAL A 53 11.64 -9.70 5.65
CA VAL A 53 10.42 -9.37 6.40
C VAL A 53 9.85 -8.03 5.96
N ASP A 54 10.69 -6.99 5.81
CA ASP A 54 10.27 -5.68 5.34
C ASP A 54 9.65 -5.75 3.92
N PHE A 55 10.21 -6.58 3.04
CA PHE A 55 9.64 -6.84 1.72
C PHE A 55 8.21 -7.43 1.78
N TYR A 56 7.98 -8.43 2.65
CA TYR A 56 6.65 -9.04 2.78
C TYR A 56 5.63 -8.14 3.50
N ILE A 57 6.07 -7.32 4.46
CA ILE A 57 5.23 -6.27 5.09
C ILE A 57 4.78 -5.28 4.01
N GLY A 58 5.72 -4.80 3.19
CA GLY A 58 5.44 -3.91 2.08
C GLY A 58 4.40 -4.49 1.11
N LEU A 59 4.49 -5.77 0.76
CA LEU A 59 3.50 -6.43 -0.11
C LEU A 59 2.09 -6.50 0.49
N LEU A 60 1.97 -6.81 1.77
CA LEU A 60 0.66 -6.88 2.43
C LEU A 60 0.02 -5.49 2.58
N LEU A 61 0.83 -4.46 2.89
CA LEU A 61 0.37 -3.07 2.91
C LEU A 61 -0.12 -2.62 1.53
N SER A 62 0.59 -3.01 0.47
CA SER A 62 0.16 -2.78 -0.92
C SER A 62 -1.18 -3.44 -1.22
N ASN A 63 -1.41 -4.67 -0.74
CA ASN A 63 -2.69 -5.37 -0.93
C ASN A 63 -3.81 -4.76 -0.09
N ALA A 64 -3.47 -4.14 1.06
CA ALA A 64 -4.40 -3.42 1.91
C ALA A 64 -4.70 -1.99 1.42
N GLY A 65 -4.01 -1.50 0.39
CA GLY A 65 -4.17 -0.14 -0.15
C GLY A 65 -3.32 0.93 0.54
N HIS A 66 -2.47 0.55 1.49
CA HIS A 66 -1.51 1.44 2.16
C HIS A 66 -0.24 1.57 1.32
N TYR A 67 -0.35 2.23 0.17
CA TYR A 67 0.73 2.28 -0.83
C TYR A 67 1.96 3.10 -0.39
N GLU A 68 1.76 4.19 0.37
CA GLU A 68 2.87 5.04 0.84
C GLU A 68 3.75 4.30 1.86
N GLU A 69 3.12 3.71 2.88
CA GLU A 69 3.82 2.88 3.88
C GLU A 69 4.47 1.66 3.21
N SER A 70 3.76 1.02 2.28
CA SER A 70 4.26 -0.11 1.49
C SER A 70 5.56 0.23 0.75
N GLN A 71 5.62 1.41 0.11
CA GLN A 71 6.78 1.84 -0.66
C GLN A 71 8.01 2.03 0.24
N ALA A 72 7.85 2.66 1.40
CA ALA A 72 8.95 2.87 2.33
C ALA A 72 9.59 1.55 2.80
N TYR A 73 8.77 0.54 3.13
CA TYR A 73 9.27 -0.78 3.51
C TYR A 73 9.96 -1.52 2.35
N LEU A 74 9.43 -1.40 1.12
CA LEU A 74 10.03 -2.02 -0.05
C LEU A 74 11.35 -1.37 -0.47
N GLU A 75 11.46 -0.05 -0.33
CA GLU A 75 12.70 0.70 -0.59
C GLU A 75 13.77 0.34 0.44
N SER A 76 13.43 0.33 1.74
CA SER A 76 14.36 -0.10 2.79
C SER A 76 14.85 -1.54 2.58
N ALA A 77 13.95 -2.45 2.19
CA ALA A 77 14.32 -3.83 1.84
C ALA A 77 15.27 -3.89 0.63
N LEU A 78 15.07 -3.05 -0.38
CA LEU A 78 15.91 -2.98 -1.58
C LEU A 78 17.29 -2.41 -1.27
N ASP A 79 17.36 -1.33 -0.51
CA ASP A 79 18.60 -0.67 -0.12
C ASP A 79 19.51 -1.63 0.65
N TYR A 80 18.93 -2.31 1.63
CA TYR A 80 19.64 -3.30 2.41
C TYR A 80 20.17 -4.46 1.54
N LYS A 81 19.34 -4.97 0.62
CA LYS A 81 19.72 -6.08 -0.27
C LYS A 81 20.79 -5.65 -1.28
N THR A 82 20.81 -4.37 -1.64
CA THR A 82 21.83 -3.77 -2.51
C THR A 82 23.15 -3.53 -1.76
N ILE A 83 23.07 -3.13 -0.48
CA ILE A 83 24.24 -2.91 0.39
C ILE A 83 24.94 -4.23 0.73
N ILE A 84 24.19 -5.28 1.09
CA ILE A 84 24.77 -6.58 1.45
C ILE A 84 25.31 -7.34 0.24
N ILE A 85 24.67 -7.19 -0.91
CA ILE A 85 24.98 -7.95 -2.12
C ILE A 85 25.67 -7.03 -3.13
N PHE A 86 26.92 -6.65 -2.89
CA PHE A 86 27.80 -6.06 -3.91
C PHE A 86 28.26 -7.13 -4.95
N LEU A 87 27.34 -8.00 -5.39
CA LEU A 87 27.51 -8.95 -6.48
C LEU A 87 26.18 -8.98 -7.26
N PRO A 88 26.18 -8.90 -8.60
CA PRO A 88 24.97 -8.71 -9.39
C PRO A 88 24.15 -10.01 -9.42
N THR A 89 23.41 -10.32 -8.35
CA THR A 89 22.30 -11.28 -8.42
C THR A 89 21.10 -10.57 -9.05
N HIS A 90 21.27 -10.32 -10.35
CA HIS A 90 20.38 -9.57 -11.23
C HIS A 90 18.94 -10.12 -11.24
N ARG A 91 18.70 -11.34 -10.76
CA ARG A 91 17.37 -11.97 -10.78
C ARG A 91 16.47 -11.54 -9.62
N LEU A 92 16.98 -11.54 -8.39
CA LEU A 92 16.18 -11.21 -7.20
C LEU A 92 15.91 -9.70 -7.11
N THR A 93 16.88 -8.88 -7.51
CA THR A 93 16.72 -7.43 -7.60
C THR A 93 15.68 -7.04 -8.65
N LEU A 94 15.70 -7.68 -9.83
CA LEU A 94 14.69 -7.44 -10.86
C LEU A 94 13.28 -7.83 -10.42
N GLU A 95 13.11 -8.96 -9.73
CA GLU A 95 11.78 -9.35 -9.23
C GLU A 95 11.22 -8.34 -8.22
N HIS A 96 12.06 -7.83 -7.33
CA HIS A 96 11.68 -6.78 -6.37
C HIS A 96 11.34 -5.47 -7.09
N LEU A 97 12.19 -5.01 -8.01
CA LEU A 97 11.95 -3.78 -8.78
C LEU A 97 10.68 -3.86 -9.62
N LEU A 98 10.43 -5.00 -10.27
CA LEU A 98 9.21 -5.23 -11.05
C LEU A 98 7.95 -5.27 -10.18
N LYS A 99 8.06 -5.72 -8.92
CA LYS A 99 6.96 -5.62 -7.95
C LYS A 99 6.74 -4.19 -7.51
N LEU A 100 7.80 -3.45 -7.22
CA LEU A 100 7.72 -2.05 -6.81
C LEU A 100 7.11 -1.18 -7.93
N SER A 101 7.51 -1.37 -9.18
CA SER A 101 6.90 -0.65 -10.33
C SER A 101 5.41 -0.93 -10.46
N LYS A 102 4.98 -2.20 -10.34
CA LYS A 102 3.56 -2.59 -10.36
C LYS A 102 2.76 -1.98 -9.21
N ILE A 103 3.36 -1.80 -8.04
CA ILE A 103 2.71 -1.18 -6.88
C ILE A 103 2.55 0.33 -7.13
N ARG A 104 3.59 0.98 -7.67
CA ARG A 104 3.55 2.40 -8.03
C ARG A 104 2.53 2.70 -9.12
N GLU A 105 2.42 1.84 -10.13
CA GLU A 105 1.38 1.93 -11.16
C GLU A 105 -0.02 1.82 -10.54
N ARG A 106 -0.26 0.83 -9.68
CA ARG A 106 -1.54 0.67 -8.97
C ARG A 106 -1.88 1.85 -8.09
N HIS A 107 -0.89 2.41 -7.38
CA HIS A 107 -1.07 3.62 -6.60
C HIS A 107 -1.52 4.79 -7.50
N THR A 108 -0.82 5.03 -8.61
CA THR A 108 -1.13 6.11 -9.57
C THR A 108 -2.52 5.95 -10.19
N ILE A 109 -2.92 4.71 -10.50
CA ILE A 109 -4.26 4.41 -11.01
C ILE A 109 -5.31 4.66 -9.91
N SER A 110 -5.05 4.24 -8.66
CA SER A 110 -5.99 4.42 -7.56
C SER A 110 -6.22 5.90 -7.22
N THR A 111 -5.16 6.72 -7.21
CA THR A 111 -5.24 8.16 -6.97
C THR A 111 -5.96 8.86 -8.13
N GLY A 112 -5.70 8.43 -9.37
CA GLY A 112 -6.43 8.89 -10.55
C GLY A 112 -7.94 8.57 -10.50
N LEU A 113 -8.31 7.36 -10.06
CA LEU A 113 -9.71 6.95 -9.91
C LEU A 113 -10.43 7.78 -8.83
N ASN A 114 -9.78 7.95 -7.68
CA ASN A 114 -10.29 8.77 -6.59
C ASN A 114 -10.48 10.22 -7.02
N PHE A 115 -9.51 10.77 -7.77
CA PHE A 115 -9.61 12.11 -8.33
C PHE A 115 -10.78 12.23 -9.32
N ALA A 116 -10.96 11.26 -10.22
CA ALA A 116 -12.09 11.24 -11.15
C ALA A 116 -13.45 11.17 -10.42
N GLN A 117 -13.55 10.37 -9.35
CA GLN A 117 -14.76 10.31 -8.51
C GLN A 117 -15.04 11.63 -7.80
N ILE A 118 -14.02 12.27 -7.24
CA ILE A 118 -14.14 13.60 -6.61
C ILE A 118 -14.60 14.63 -7.65
N MET A 119 -14.01 14.64 -8.85
CA MET A 119 -14.39 15.56 -9.93
C MET A 119 -15.82 15.32 -10.42
N HIS A 120 -16.26 14.07 -10.50
CA HIS A 120 -17.64 13.73 -10.86
C HIS A 120 -18.64 14.25 -9.81
N VAL A 121 -18.35 14.07 -8.53
CA VAL A 121 -19.17 14.61 -7.42
C VAL A 121 -19.20 16.14 -7.46
N LEU A 122 -18.05 16.78 -7.68
CA LEU A 122 -17.93 18.23 -7.80
C LEU A 122 -18.78 18.77 -8.97
N PHE A 123 -18.71 18.12 -10.13
CA PHE A 123 -19.47 18.51 -11.31
C PHE A 123 -20.99 18.37 -11.10
N SER A 124 -21.45 17.32 -10.41
CA SER A 124 -22.84 17.18 -10.00
C SER A 124 -23.28 18.27 -9.01
N LEU A 125 -22.43 18.64 -8.06
CA LEU A 125 -22.72 19.75 -7.13
C LEU A 125 -22.83 21.09 -7.86
N ILE A 126 -21.92 21.38 -8.79
CA ILE A 126 -21.96 22.61 -9.60
C ILE A 126 -23.25 22.67 -10.42
N LYS A 127 -23.67 21.56 -11.04
CA LYS A 127 -24.96 21.48 -11.74
C LYS A 127 -26.14 21.73 -10.82
N ASN A 128 -26.14 21.18 -9.62
CA ASN A 128 -27.21 21.39 -8.64
C ASN A 128 -27.28 22.85 -8.17
N VAL A 129 -26.14 23.48 -7.87
CA VAL A 129 -26.08 24.90 -7.50
C VAL A 129 -26.60 25.78 -8.65
N ARG A 130 -26.15 25.50 -9.88
CA ARG A 130 -26.61 26.23 -11.07
C ARG A 130 -28.13 26.09 -11.29
N TYR A 131 -28.65 24.88 -11.16
CA TYR A 131 -30.09 24.62 -11.25
C TYR A 131 -30.89 25.42 -10.20
N ILE A 132 -30.41 25.46 -8.95
CA ILE A 132 -31.05 26.25 -7.89
C ILE A 132 -31.04 27.74 -8.23
N THR A 133 -29.91 28.28 -8.70
CA THR A 133 -29.80 29.72 -9.06
C THR A 133 -30.73 30.10 -10.22
N GLU A 134 -30.84 29.26 -11.26
CA GLU A 134 -31.73 29.51 -12.40
C GLU A 134 -33.22 29.45 -11.97
N LYS A 135 -33.56 28.60 -11.00
CA LYS A 135 -34.91 28.49 -10.45
C LYS A 135 -35.30 29.65 -9.52
N GLN A 136 -34.33 30.22 -8.78
CA GLN A 136 -34.55 31.41 -7.95
C GLN A 136 -34.77 32.67 -8.81
N VAL A 137 -33.96 32.86 -9.85
CA VAL A 137 -34.10 34.00 -10.79
C VAL A 137 -35.46 33.98 -11.51
N THR A 138 -35.94 32.80 -11.93
CA THR A 138 -37.27 32.67 -12.56
C THR A 138 -38.41 32.91 -11.57
N TYR A 139 -38.25 32.55 -10.29
CA TYR A 139 -39.23 32.86 -9.26
C TYR A 139 -39.33 34.38 -9.02
N ASP A 140 -38.20 35.07 -8.87
CA ASP A 140 -38.18 36.53 -8.67
C ASP A 140 -38.77 37.31 -9.87
N GLN A 141 -38.56 36.83 -11.09
CA GLN A 141 -39.16 37.40 -12.30
C GLN A 141 -40.67 37.20 -12.39
N THR A 142 -41.21 36.12 -11.84
CA THR A 142 -42.67 35.89 -11.84
C THR A 142 -43.37 36.68 -10.73
N VAL A 143 -42.73 36.88 -9.58
CA VAL A 143 -43.26 37.71 -8.49
C VAL A 143 -43.31 39.20 -8.86
N SER A 144 -42.33 39.70 -9.60
CA SER A 144 -42.26 41.12 -10.04
C SER A 144 -43.25 41.52 -11.14
N VAL A 145 -43.87 40.56 -11.83
CA VAL A 145 -44.86 40.80 -12.89
C VAL A 145 -46.30 40.76 -12.37
N VAL A 146 -46.52 40.25 -11.16
CA VAL A 146 -47.85 40.04 -10.56
C VAL A 146 -48.18 41.07 -9.46
N GLY A 147 -47.26 41.97 -9.11
CA GLY A 147 -47.47 43.10 -8.20
C GLY A 147 -47.58 44.43 -8.93
#